data_AF-A0A371IYZ8-F1
#
_entry.id   AF-A0A371IYZ8-F1
#
_cell.length_a   1.000
_cell.length_b   1.000
_cell.length_c   1.000
_cell.angle_alpha   90.00
_cell.angle_beta   90.00
_cell.angle_gamma   90.00
#
_symmetry.space_group_name_H-M   'P 1'
#
loop_
_entity.id
_entity.type
_entity.pdbx_description
1 polymer ?
#
loop_
_entity_poly.entity_id
_entity_poly.type
_entity_poly.pdbx_seq_one_letter_code
_entity_poly.pdbx_strand_id
1 'polypeptide(L)'
;MGSNNQYLKVGYQGDIGSFSEEAMYEYFTRIKENKKYNNFEDLFIALNENEIEYAVLPIENSSTGSIRQVYDLLNQYDFYIVGEECIKIEQHLIGIKGACIDEIKEIYSHPQGFEQSSQFLKKYNEIRLIPYLNTAISAKYIS
;
A
#
# COMPACT_ATOMS: atom_id res chain seq x y z
N MET A 1 -4.59 -12.70 30.52
CA MET A 1 -5.39 -13.50 29.55
C MET A 1 -4.48 -13.87 28.40
N GLY A 2 -4.40 -15.17 28.10
CA GLY A 2 -3.57 -15.88 27.10
C GLY A 2 -2.51 -15.12 26.31
N SER A 3 -1.25 -15.26 26.72
CA SER A 3 -0.09 -15.05 25.85
C SER A 3 -0.04 -16.17 24.80
N ASN A 4 -0.81 -16.04 23.71
CA ASN A 4 -0.69 -16.94 22.58
C ASN A 4 0.62 -16.62 21.83
N ASN A 5 1.57 -17.54 21.95
CA ASN A 5 2.89 -17.46 21.34
C ASN A 5 2.86 -17.88 19.86
N GLN A 6 1.84 -17.43 19.12
CA GLN A 6 1.51 -17.93 17.80
C GLN A 6 1.93 -16.91 16.75
N TYR A 7 2.84 -17.31 15.85
CA TYR A 7 3.22 -16.50 14.71
C TYR A 7 2.09 -16.50 13.68
N LEU A 8 1.75 -15.33 13.14
CA LEU A 8 0.53 -15.09 12.36
C LEU A 8 0.77 -15.18 10.86
N LYS A 9 -0.22 -15.66 10.11
CA LYS A 9 -0.29 -15.50 8.66
C LYS A 9 -1.09 -14.25 8.30
N VAL A 10 -0.47 -13.28 7.63
CA VAL A 10 -1.11 -11.99 7.36
C VAL A 10 -1.13 -11.69 5.86
N GLY A 11 -2.30 -11.41 5.31
CA GLY A 11 -2.45 -10.90 3.96
C GLY A 11 -2.47 -9.38 3.93
N TYR A 12 -1.96 -8.76 2.88
CA TYR A 12 -2.12 -7.32 2.66
C TYR A 12 -2.45 -7.01 1.19
N GLN A 13 -3.16 -5.92 0.96
CA GLN A 13 -3.49 -5.48 -0.40
C GLN A 13 -2.37 -4.63 -1.01
N GLY A 14 -1.93 -5.00 -2.21
CA GLY A 14 -0.97 -4.22 -2.99
C GLY A 14 0.28 -5.01 -3.38
N ASP A 15 1.38 -4.29 -3.55
CA ASP A 15 2.69 -4.83 -3.90
C ASP A 15 3.70 -4.71 -2.76
N ILE A 16 4.83 -5.39 -2.90
CA ILE A 16 6.00 -5.18 -2.04
C ILE A 16 6.42 -3.71 -2.16
N GLY A 17 6.59 -3.03 -1.03
CA GLY A 17 6.85 -1.60 -0.91
C GLY A 17 5.58 -0.73 -0.92
N SER A 18 4.39 -1.32 -0.82
CA SER A 18 3.14 -0.55 -0.68
C SER A 18 2.91 -0.11 0.78
N PHE A 19 2.11 0.94 0.95
CA PHE A 19 1.71 1.41 2.29
C PHE A 19 0.94 0.36 3.10
N SER A 20 0.24 -0.58 2.46
CA SER A 20 -0.42 -1.68 3.17
C SER A 20 0.60 -2.69 3.72
N GLU A 21 1.73 -2.90 3.04
CA GLU A 21 2.82 -3.73 3.56
C GLU A 21 3.50 -3.05 4.75
N GLU A 22 3.72 -1.74 4.67
CA GLU A 22 4.24 -0.94 5.78
C GLU A 22 3.31 -1.02 6.99
N ALA A 23 2.00 -0.77 6.80
CA ALA A 23 0.97 -0.92 7.84
C ALA A 23 0.98 -2.30 8.50
N MET A 24 1.16 -3.36 7.71
CA MET A 24 1.26 -4.71 8.22
C MET A 24 2.47 -4.86 9.16
N TYR A 25 3.65 -4.38 8.77
CA TYR A 25 4.86 -4.48 9.58
C TYR A 25 4.85 -3.56 10.81
N GLU A 26 4.19 -2.41 10.75
CA GLU A 26 4.03 -1.52 11.91
C GLU A 26 3.05 -2.11 12.94
N TYR A 27 1.94 -2.67 12.49
CA TYR A 27 0.91 -3.21 13.37
C TYR A 27 1.28 -4.59 13.96
N PHE A 28 1.80 -5.50 13.13
CA PHE A 28 2.07 -6.88 13.54
C PHE A 28 3.55 -7.11 13.87
N THR A 29 3.84 -7.43 15.13
CA THR A 29 5.21 -7.74 15.58
C THR A 29 5.64 -9.19 15.40
N ARG A 30 4.73 -10.10 15.01
CA ARG A 30 4.96 -11.56 15.01
C ARG A 30 4.39 -12.26 13.76
N ILE A 31 4.82 -11.81 12.59
CA ILE A 31 4.41 -12.39 11.31
C ILE A 31 5.22 -13.66 11.03
N LYS A 32 4.54 -14.80 10.81
CA LYS A 32 5.15 -16.06 10.34
C LYS A 32 5.38 -16.03 8.84
N GLU A 33 4.34 -15.58 8.14
CA GLU A 33 4.19 -15.64 6.70
C GLU A 33 3.31 -14.46 6.30
N ASN A 34 3.67 -13.79 5.21
CA ASN A 34 2.83 -12.79 4.60
C ASN A 34 2.64 -13.08 3.12
N LYS A 35 1.49 -12.65 2.58
CA LYS A 35 1.13 -12.81 1.18
C LYS A 35 0.45 -11.54 0.69
N LYS A 36 0.91 -11.05 -0.46
CA LYS A 36 0.31 -9.90 -1.12
C LYS A 36 -0.84 -10.33 -2.02
N TYR A 37 -1.85 -9.49 -2.11
CA TYR A 37 -3.03 -9.69 -2.95
C TYR A 37 -3.31 -8.43 -3.76
N ASN A 38 -3.69 -8.61 -5.02
CA ASN A 38 -3.95 -7.46 -5.91
C ASN A 38 -5.35 -6.88 -5.68
N ASN A 39 -6.35 -7.75 -5.59
CA ASN A 39 -7.75 -7.35 -5.39
C ASN A 39 -8.14 -7.46 -3.93
N PHE A 40 -9.07 -6.60 -3.49
CA PHE A 40 -9.62 -6.70 -2.14
C PHE A 40 -10.32 -8.03 -1.91
N GLU A 41 -11.16 -8.50 -2.83
CA GLU A 41 -11.94 -9.73 -2.67
C GLU A 41 -11.06 -10.97 -2.47
N ASP A 42 -9.88 -11.04 -3.10
CA ASP A 42 -8.95 -12.16 -2.93
C ASP A 42 -8.46 -12.30 -1.48
N LEU A 43 -8.35 -11.20 -0.72
CA LEU A 43 -8.03 -11.24 0.71
C LEU A 43 -9.16 -11.83 1.54
N PHE A 44 -10.41 -11.47 1.22
CA PHE A 44 -11.58 -12.00 1.91
C PHE A 44 -11.78 -13.49 1.63
N ILE A 45 -11.53 -13.93 0.39
CA ILE A 45 -11.51 -15.36 0.05
C ILE A 45 -10.42 -16.08 0.85
N ALA A 46 -9.20 -15.54 0.90
CA ALA A 46 -8.10 -16.14 1.65
C ALA A 46 -8.36 -16.21 3.17
N LEU A 47 -9.04 -15.21 3.75
CA LEU A 47 -9.52 -15.26 5.14
C LEU A 47 -10.55 -16.38 5.32
N ASN A 48 -11.54 -16.45 4.44
CA ASN A 48 -12.62 -17.44 4.51
C ASN A 48 -12.11 -18.88 4.35
N GLU A 49 -11.07 -19.08 3.53
CA GLU A 49 -10.41 -20.37 3.33
C GLU A 49 -9.37 -20.70 4.41
N ASN A 50 -9.16 -19.82 5.39
CA ASN A 50 -8.13 -19.94 6.44
C ASN A 50 -6.69 -20.02 5.87
N GLU A 51 -6.44 -19.47 4.68
CA GLU A 51 -5.06 -19.31 4.15
C GLU A 51 -4.28 -18.29 4.98
N ILE A 52 -4.96 -17.23 5.42
CA ILE A 52 -4.46 -16.15 6.26
C ILE A 52 -5.37 -15.96 7.48
N GLU A 53 -4.82 -15.43 8.56
CA GLU A 53 -5.54 -15.18 9.82
C GLU A 53 -6.02 -13.72 9.92
N TYR A 54 -5.27 -12.79 9.32
CA TYR A 54 -5.59 -11.37 9.30
C TYR A 54 -5.34 -10.80 7.91
N ALA A 55 -6.14 -9.80 7.53
CA ALA A 55 -5.96 -9.02 6.31
C ALA A 55 -5.74 -7.54 6.67
N VAL A 56 -4.75 -6.91 6.03
CA VAL A 56 -4.49 -5.48 6.11
C VAL A 56 -5.02 -4.82 4.84
N LEU A 57 -6.02 -3.96 5.01
CA LEU A 57 -6.76 -3.30 3.96
C LEU A 57 -6.85 -1.80 4.25
N PRO A 58 -6.70 -0.92 3.23
CA PRO A 58 -6.98 0.49 3.41
C PRO A 58 -8.51 0.69 3.48
N ILE A 59 -9.00 1.25 4.58
CA ILE A 59 -10.45 1.55 4.76
C ILE A 59 -10.80 3.02 4.52
N GLU A 60 -9.81 3.91 4.64
CA GLU A 60 -9.97 5.35 4.45
C GLU A 60 -8.66 5.99 3.99
N ASN A 61 -8.77 7.03 3.16
CA ASN A 61 -7.65 7.88 2.76
C ASN A 61 -8.06 9.34 2.93
N SER A 62 -7.25 10.15 3.61
CA SER A 62 -7.54 11.56 3.87
C SER A 62 -7.76 12.40 2.60
N SER A 63 -7.24 11.96 1.45
CA SER A 63 -7.42 12.64 0.16
C SER A 63 -8.68 12.21 -0.59
N THR A 64 -9.06 10.93 -0.53
CA THR A 64 -10.13 10.35 -1.36
C THR A 64 -11.34 9.86 -0.57
N GLY A 65 -11.29 9.96 0.76
CA GLY A 65 -12.31 9.49 1.68
C GLY A 65 -12.30 7.98 1.89
N SER A 66 -13.40 7.48 2.46
CA SER A 66 -13.57 6.07 2.81
C SER A 66 -13.66 5.17 1.57
N ILE A 67 -13.07 3.98 1.66
CA ILE A 67 -12.99 3.01 0.56
C ILE A 67 -14.18 2.05 0.68
N ARG A 68 -15.31 2.46 0.09
CA ARG A 68 -16.60 1.76 0.19
C ARG A 68 -16.53 0.26 -0.12
N GLN A 69 -15.73 -0.13 -1.11
CA GLN A 69 -15.61 -1.53 -1.53
C GLN A 69 -15.16 -2.45 -0.38
N VAL A 70 -14.31 -1.97 0.54
CA VAL A 70 -13.88 -2.77 1.69
C VAL A 70 -15.03 -3.00 2.67
N TYR A 71 -15.87 -2.00 2.90
CA TYR A 71 -17.08 -2.13 3.73
C TYR A 71 -18.11 -3.09 3.12
N ASP A 72 -18.31 -3.03 1.81
CA ASP A 72 -19.22 -3.93 1.11
C ASP A 72 -18.73 -5.39 1.26
N LEU A 73 -17.42 -5.64 1.14
CA LEU A 73 -16.82 -6.97 1.29
C LEU A 73 -16.84 -7.48 2.74
N LEU A 74 -16.62 -6.62 3.74
CA LEU A 74 -16.77 -6.97 5.15
C LEU A 74 -18.17 -7.53 5.44
N ASN A 75 -19.20 -6.87 4.91
CA ASN A 75 -20.59 -7.31 5.07
C ASN A 75 -20.88 -8.59 4.25
N GLN A 76 -20.37 -8.69 3.03
CA GLN A 76 -20.59 -9.86 2.16
C GLN A 76 -20.02 -11.15 2.75
N TYR A 77 -18.84 -11.08 3.36
CA TYR A 77 -18.11 -12.25 3.88
C TYR A 77 -18.24 -12.43 5.40
N ASP A 78 -19.03 -11.59 6.09
CA ASP A 78 -19.25 -11.61 7.54
C ASP A 78 -17.94 -11.51 8.35
N PHE A 79 -17.06 -10.60 7.93
CA PHE A 79 -15.81 -10.28 8.64
C PHE A 79 -15.89 -8.92 9.34
N TYR A 80 -15.02 -8.75 10.33
CA TYR A 80 -15.02 -7.60 11.24
C TYR A 80 -13.64 -6.96 11.31
N ILE A 81 -13.61 -5.64 11.47
CA ILE A 81 -12.39 -4.89 11.74
C ILE A 81 -12.00 -5.13 13.22
N VAL A 82 -10.78 -5.61 13.44
CA VAL A 82 -10.27 -5.96 14.78
C VAL A 82 -9.08 -5.09 15.23
N GLY A 83 -8.73 -4.10 14.42
CA GLY A 83 -7.61 -3.18 14.64
C GLY A 83 -7.51 -2.15 13.53
N GLU A 84 -6.78 -1.08 13.78
CA GLU A 84 -6.50 -0.01 12.83
C GLU A 84 -5.07 0.48 13.00
N GLU A 85 -4.46 0.93 11.91
CA GLU A 85 -3.15 1.57 11.88
C GLU A 85 -3.20 2.76 10.91
N CYS A 86 -2.55 3.86 11.27
CA CYS A 86 -2.57 5.10 10.51
C CYS A 86 -1.20 5.36 9.88
N ILE A 87 -1.06 5.00 8.60
CA ILE A 87 0.17 5.27 7.86
C ILE A 87 0.17 6.72 7.35
N LYS A 88 1.21 7.45 7.77
CA LYS A 88 1.51 8.77 7.23
C LYS A 88 2.10 8.61 5.83
N ILE A 89 1.36 9.05 4.82
CA ILE A 89 1.82 8.99 3.42
C ILE A 89 2.91 10.05 3.20
N GLU A 90 4.16 9.59 3.10
CA GLU A 90 5.30 10.39 2.66
C GLU A 90 5.73 9.93 1.26
N GLN A 91 5.65 10.84 0.29
CA GLN A 91 6.07 10.54 -1.08
C GLN A 91 7.57 10.82 -1.22
N HIS A 92 8.31 9.86 -1.73
CA HIS A 92 9.74 9.98 -2.00
C HIS A 92 10.02 9.96 -3.50
N LEU A 93 10.90 10.85 -3.96
CA LEU A 93 11.46 10.77 -5.31
C LEU A 93 12.66 9.84 -5.29
N ILE A 94 12.59 8.75 -6.05
CA ILE A 94 13.63 7.72 -6.11
C ILE A 94 14.25 7.72 -7.51
N GLY A 95 15.58 7.60 -7.57
CA GLY A 95 16.34 7.50 -8.82
C GLY A 95 17.48 6.49 -8.68
N ILE A 96 18.11 6.13 -9.80
CA ILE A 96 19.28 5.25 -9.79
C ILE A 96 20.45 5.88 -9.03
N LYS A 97 21.39 5.05 -8.57
CA LYS A 97 22.57 5.53 -7.83
C LYS A 97 23.34 6.57 -8.66
N GLY A 98 23.51 7.76 -8.08
CA GLY A 98 24.21 8.87 -8.72
C GLY A 98 23.32 9.77 -9.59
N ALA A 99 22.01 9.49 -9.69
CA ALA A 99 21.08 10.39 -10.36
C ALA A 99 21.00 11.76 -9.67
N CYS A 100 21.04 12.83 -10.46
CA CYS A 100 20.80 14.19 -10.02
C CYS A 100 19.42 14.65 -10.48
N ILE A 101 18.68 15.36 -9.62
CA ILE A 101 17.33 15.83 -9.95
C ILE A 101 17.29 16.76 -11.16
N ASP A 102 18.36 17.53 -11.38
CA ASP A 102 18.49 18.47 -12.49
C ASP A 102 18.65 17.75 -13.85
N GLU A 103 18.96 16.44 -13.84
CA GLU A 103 19.13 15.62 -15.05
C GLU A 103 17.90 14.74 -15.33
N ILE A 104 16.92 14.71 -14.42
CA ILE A 104 15.71 13.90 -14.56
C ILE A 104 14.84 14.48 -15.67
N LYS A 105 14.43 13.62 -16.60
CA LYS A 105 13.51 13.99 -17.70
C LYS A 105 12.10 13.46 -17.51
N GLU A 106 11.96 12.36 -16.78
CA GLU A 106 10.72 11.60 -16.64
C GLU A 106 10.57 11.09 -15.21
N ILE A 107 9.38 11.23 -14.64
CA ILE A 107 9.00 10.64 -13.36
C ILE A 107 7.78 9.74 -13.58
N TYR A 108 7.85 8.52 -13.08
CA TYR A 108 6.79 7.52 -13.16
C TYR A 108 6.13 7.36 -11.79
N SER A 109 4.81 7.42 -11.72
CA SER A 109 4.05 7.19 -10.48
C SER A 109 2.56 6.99 -10.77
N HIS A 110 1.81 6.57 -9.74
CA HIS A 110 0.35 6.64 -9.78
C HIS A 110 -0.11 8.11 -9.89
N PRO A 111 -1.21 8.43 -10.61
CA PRO A 111 -1.73 9.80 -10.70
C PRO A 111 -1.89 10.49 -9.35
N GLN A 112 -2.39 9.76 -8.35
CA GLN A 112 -2.55 10.29 -6.98
C GLN A 112 -1.20 10.69 -6.34
N GLY A 113 -0.11 9.98 -6.63
CA GLY A 113 1.22 10.32 -6.16
C GLY A 113 1.72 11.65 -6.75
N PHE A 114 1.39 11.94 -8.01
CA PHE A 114 1.69 13.23 -8.63
C PHE A 114 0.87 14.37 -8.01
N GLU A 115 -0.41 14.14 -7.77
CA GLU A 115 -1.28 15.15 -7.15
C GLU A 115 -0.80 15.52 -5.74
N GLN A 116 -0.47 14.51 -4.92
CA GLN A 116 0.06 14.68 -3.57
C GLN A 116 1.45 15.34 -3.57
N SER A 117 2.26 15.13 -4.60
CA SER A 117 3.61 15.71 -4.74
C SER A 117 3.64 17.01 -5.55
N SER A 118 2.47 17.54 -5.94
CA SER A 118 2.37 18.62 -6.92
C SER A 118 3.13 19.89 -6.54
N GLN A 119 3.17 20.27 -5.27
CA GLN A 119 3.92 21.45 -4.81
C GLN A 119 5.43 21.30 -5.02
N PHE A 120 5.97 20.09 -4.86
CA PHE A 120 7.38 19.80 -5.12
C PHE A 120 7.66 19.78 -6.63
N LEU A 121 6.81 19.08 -7.40
CA LEU A 121 6.99 18.90 -8.84
C LEU A 121 6.87 20.21 -9.63
N LYS A 122 6.08 21.18 -9.15
CA LYS A 122 5.97 22.53 -9.75
C LYS A 122 7.28 23.31 -9.81
N LYS A 123 8.33 22.89 -9.09
CA LYS A 123 9.66 23.50 -9.17
C LYS A 123 10.44 23.06 -10.41
N TYR A 124 10.00 22.01 -11.09
CA TYR A 124 10.71 21.34 -12.18
C TYR A 124 9.84 21.25 -13.44
N ASN A 125 9.74 22.37 -14.16
CA ASN A 125 8.80 22.50 -15.29
C ASN A 125 9.16 21.65 -16.52
N GLU A 126 10.40 21.17 -16.63
CA GLU A 126 10.89 20.41 -17.78
C GLU A 126 10.73 18.89 -17.61
N ILE A 127 10.31 18.43 -16.42
CA ILE A 127 10.12 17.01 -16.14
C ILE A 127 8.76 16.54 -16.63
N ARG A 128 8.75 15.45 -17.41
CA ARG A 128 7.53 14.79 -17.85
C ARG A 128 7.02 13.84 -16.78
N LEU A 129 5.74 13.98 -16.39
CA LEU A 129 5.07 13.06 -15.47
C LEU A 129 4.38 11.96 -16.29
N ILE A 130 4.79 10.71 -16.06
CA ILE A 130 4.28 9.54 -16.77
C ILE A 130 3.41 8.71 -15.81
N PRO A 131 2.07 8.71 -15.98
CA PRO A 131 1.19 7.86 -15.19
C PRO A 131 1.56 6.39 -15.30
N TYR A 132 1.56 5.70 -14.16
CA TYR A 132 1.89 4.28 -14.05
C TYR A 132 0.96 3.57 -13.07
N LEU A 133 1.02 2.23 -13.07
CA LEU A 133 0.06 1.35 -12.36
C LEU A 133 -0.02 1.62 -10.86
N ASN A 134 1.13 1.69 -10.18
CA ASN A 134 1.22 2.17 -8.79
C ASN A 134 2.65 2.68 -8.50
N THR A 135 2.83 3.36 -7.36
CA THR A 135 4.12 3.93 -6.96
C THR A 135 5.21 2.86 -6.76
N ALA A 136 4.87 1.71 -6.16
CA ALA A 136 5.82 0.62 -5.88
C ALA A 136 6.37 -0.05 -7.16
N ILE A 137 5.49 -0.34 -8.13
CA ILE A 137 5.90 -0.86 -9.44
C ILE A 137 6.73 0.19 -10.20
N SER A 138 6.42 1.48 -10.06
CA SER A 138 7.22 2.56 -10.67
C SER A 138 8.66 2.55 -10.17
N ALA A 139 8.87 2.40 -8.86
CA ALA A 139 10.21 2.27 -8.27
C ALA A 139 10.94 1.02 -8.78
N LYS A 140 10.22 -0.10 -8.90
CA LYS A 140 10.78 -1.34 -9.45
C LYS A 140 11.18 -1.22 -10.92
N TYR A 141 10.48 -0.41 -11.72
CA TYR A 141 10.79 -0.23 -13.14
C TYR A 141 12.15 0.42 -13.39
N ILE A 142 12.58 1.32 -12.50
CA ILE A 142 13.84 2.06 -12.63
C ILE A 142 15.01 1.45 -11.84
N SER A 143 14.78 0.34 -11.12
CA SER A 143 15.77 -0.32 -10.24
C SER A 143 16.57 -1.41 -10.95
#